data_AF-A0A2D6Y469-F1
#
_entry.id   AF-A0A2D6Y469-F1
#
_cell.length_a   1.000
_cell.length_b   1.000
_cell.length_c   1.000
_cell.angle_alpha   90.00
_cell.angle_beta   90.00
_cell.angle_gamma   90.00
#
_symmetry.space_group_name_H-M   'P 1'
#
loop_
_entity.id
_entity.type
_entity.pdbx_description
1 polymer ?
#
loop_
_entity_poly.entity_id
_entity_poly.type
_entity_poly.pdbx_seq_one_letter_code
_entity_poly.pdbx_strand_id
1 'polypeptide(L)' 'MNFSIVILNEFVARYPQMQWVEWKDHVRKQMMSEGDHWSMTTLSGSTIWDCLDRHKIDRAHLVQWKPVSDTIYQVSLPRK' A
#
# COMPACT_ATOMS: atom_id res chain seq x y z
N MET A 1 8.31 -13.87 -1.27
CA MET A 1 6.85 -13.72 -1.38
C MET A 1 6.54 -12.34 -1.97
N ASN A 2 5.35 -12.14 -2.53
CA ASN A 2 4.94 -10.84 -3.06
C ASN A 2 3.91 -10.22 -2.12
N PHE A 3 4.04 -8.92 -1.88
CA PHE A 3 3.17 -8.14 -1.01
C PHE A 3 2.59 -6.97 -1.78
N SER A 4 1.27 -6.86 -1.76
CA SER A 4 0.52 -5.68 -2.18
C SER A 4 0.60 -4.64 -1.08
N ILE A 5 1.03 -3.43 -1.43
CA ILE A 5 1.23 -2.31 -0.49
C ILE A 5 0.44 -1.13 -1.03
N VAL A 6 -0.36 -0.51 -0.18
CA VAL A 6 -1.20 0.64 -0.49
C VAL A 6 -0.78 1.82 0.37
N ILE A 7 -0.55 2.97 -0.25
CA ILE A 7 -0.20 4.24 0.40
C ILE A 7 -1.15 5.36 -0.06
N LEU A 8 -1.13 6.48 0.66
CA LEU A 8 -1.75 7.72 0.18
C LEU A 8 -0.96 8.25 -1.04
N ASN A 9 -1.69 8.73 -2.05
CA ASN A 9 -1.09 9.23 -3.29
C ASN A 9 -0.16 10.44 -3.04
N GLU A 10 -0.39 11.21 -1.98
CA GLU A 10 0.51 12.30 -1.55
C GLU A 10 1.95 11.83 -1.29
N PHE A 11 2.14 10.56 -0.90
CA PHE A 11 3.45 10.00 -0.61
C PHE A 11 4.10 9.30 -1.80
N VAL A 12 3.39 9.09 -2.92
CA VAL A 12 3.91 8.42 -4.13
C VAL A 12 5.15 9.13 -4.66
N ALA A 13 5.13 10.46 -4.67
CA ALA A 13 6.26 11.27 -5.13
C ALA A 13 7.54 11.08 -4.28
N ARG A 14 7.41 10.59 -3.03
CA ARG A 14 8.56 10.26 -2.17
C ARG A 14 9.24 8.95 -2.57
N TYR A 15 8.60 8.17 -3.42
CA TYR A 15 9.01 6.82 -3.82
C TYR A 15 9.08 6.68 -5.36
N PRO A 16 9.83 7.52 -6.08
CA PRO A 16 9.80 7.58 -7.55
C PRO A 16 10.37 6.33 -8.23
N GLN A 17 11.17 5.55 -7.51
CA GLN A 17 11.75 4.29 -7.96
C GLN A 17 10.75 3.12 -8.03
N MET A 18 9.52 3.32 -7.52
CA MET A 18 8.48 2.29 -7.49
C MET A 18 7.38 2.64 -8.48
N GLN A 19 6.87 1.62 -9.17
CA GLN A 19 5.72 1.78 -10.04
C GLN A 19 4.45 1.67 -9.20
N TRP A 20 3.84 2.82 -8.94
CA TRP A 20 2.57 2.93 -8.25
C TRP A 20 1.44 2.91 -9.28
N VAL A 21 0.42 2.10 -9.01
CA VAL A 21 -0.83 2.05 -9.78
C VAL A 21 -1.96 2.61 -8.93
N GLU A 22 -2.94 3.24 -9.56
CA GLU A 22 -4.09 3.79 -8.83
C GLU A 22 -4.87 2.67 -8.14
N TRP A 23 -4.99 2.75 -6.81
CA TRP A 23 -5.71 1.76 -6.02
C TRP A 23 -7.19 2.15 -5.95
N LYS A 24 -7.93 1.92 -7.05
CA LYS A 24 -9.38 2.18 -7.13
C LYS A 24 -10.24 0.98 -7.52
N ASP A 25 -9.65 -0.09 -8.08
CA ASP A 25 -10.47 -1.05 -8.85
C ASP A 25 -11.27 -2.05 -8.00
N HIS A 26 -10.81 -2.42 -6.79
CA HIS A 26 -11.46 -3.51 -6.04
C HIS A 26 -12.49 -3.05 -4.99
N VAL A 27 -12.37 -1.85 -4.43
CA VAL A 27 -13.20 -1.36 -3.29
C VAL A 27 -14.24 -0.33 -3.71
N ARG A 28 -14.17 0.16 -4.97
CA ARG A 28 -15.09 1.15 -5.56
C ARG A 28 -16.58 0.80 -5.45
N LYS A 29 -16.93 -0.49 -5.33
CA LYS A 29 -18.33 -0.91 -5.17
C LYS A 29 -18.87 -0.82 -3.74
N GLN A 30 -18.02 -0.71 -2.72
CA GLN A 30 -18.48 -0.78 -1.32
C GLN A 30 -18.29 0.50 -0.51
N MET A 31 -17.34 1.38 -0.85
CA MET A 31 -17.07 2.58 -0.05
C MET A 31 -17.23 3.85 -0.87
N MET A 32 -18.46 4.36 -0.93
CA MET A 32 -18.75 5.75 -1.26
C MET A 32 -18.36 6.61 -0.05
N SER A 33 -17.09 6.99 0.06
CA SER A 33 -16.70 8.09 0.95
C SER A 33 -15.43 8.73 0.43
N GLU A 34 -15.63 9.91 -0.16
CA GLU A 34 -14.78 11.10 -0.15
C GLU A 34 -13.24 10.95 -0.20
N GLY A 35 -12.67 11.43 -1.31
CA GLY A 35 -11.46 12.25 -1.27
C GLY A 35 -10.10 11.55 -1.28
N ASP A 36 -9.95 10.38 -0.68
CA ASP A 36 -8.62 9.80 -0.50
C ASP A 36 -8.16 9.02 -1.73
N HIS A 37 -7.27 9.66 -2.51
CA HIS A 37 -6.57 9.01 -3.60
C HIS A 37 -5.47 8.09 -3.04
N TRP A 38 -5.61 6.80 -3.32
CA TRP A 38 -4.67 5.78 -2.90
C TRP A 38 -3.93 5.18 -4.08
N SER A 39 -2.73 4.71 -3.81
CA SER A 39 -1.87 4.08 -4.80
C SER A 39 -1.31 2.78 -4.25
N MET A 40 -1.26 1.77 -5.10
CA MET A 40 -0.80 0.44 -4.77
C MET A 40 0.46 0.09 -5.56
N THR A 41 1.33 -0.69 -4.97
CA THR A 41 2.41 -1.37 -5.68
C THR A 41 2.58 -2.80 -5.15
N THR A 42 3.30 -3.63 -5.90
CA THR A 42 3.64 -5.00 -5.48
C THR A 42 5.14 -5.09 -5.27
N LEU A 43 5.56 -5.43 -4.06
CA LEU A 43 6.98 -5.62 -3.73
C LEU A 43 7.26 -7.07 -3.38
N SER A 44 8.42 -7.56 -3.78
CA SER A 44 8.89 -8.90 -3.46
C SER A 44 9.87 -8.85 -2.28
N GLY A 45 9.66 -9.74 -1.32
CA GLY A 45 10.52 -9.84 -0.13
C GLY A 45 10.19 -11.03 0.72
N SER A 46 10.97 -11.19 1.80
CA SER A 46 10.78 -12.29 2.76
C SER A 46 9.58 -12.02 3.66
N THR A 47 9.40 -10.77 4.10
CA THR A 47 8.28 -10.31 4.92
C THR A 47 7.86 -8.91 4.46
N ILE A 48 6.67 -8.45 4.88
CA ILE A 48 6.25 -7.07 4.61
C ILE A 48 7.24 -6.05 5.19
N TRP A 49 7.78 -6.29 6.39
CA TRP A 49 8.72 -5.39 7.04
C TRP A 49 10.04 -5.28 6.28
N ASP A 50 10.52 -6.40 5.74
CA ASP A 50 11.69 -6.45 4.87
C ASP A 50 11.46 -5.66 3.57
N CYS A 51 10.28 -5.78 2.96
CA CYS A 51 9.90 -4.95 1.81
C CYS A 51 9.94 -3.45 2.16
N LEU A 52 9.34 -3.06 3.29
CA LEU A 52 9.30 -1.65 3.68
C LEU A 52 10.69 -1.09 3.98
N ASP A 53 11.54 -1.82 4.72
CA ASP A 53 12.89 -1.35 5.05
C ASP A 53 13.78 -1.26 3.80
N ARG A 54 13.74 -2.28 2.94
CA ARG A 54 14.53 -2.32 1.71
C ARG A 54 14.20 -1.18 0.76
N HIS A 55 12.93 -0.82 0.70
CA HIS A 55 12.42 0.26 -0.15
C HIS A 55 12.32 1.60 0.58
N LYS A 56 12.76 1.67 1.84
CA LYS A 56 12.72 2.83 2.73
C LYS A 56 11.33 3.48 2.78
N ILE A 57 10.29 2.65 2.76
CA ILE A 57 8.91 3.07 2.90
C ILE A 57 8.62 3.29 4.38
N ASP A 58 8.21 4.50 4.71
CA ASP A 58 7.72 4.82 6.05
C ASP A 58 6.41 4.07 6.32
N ARG A 59 6.36 3.38 7.46
CA ARG A 59 5.19 2.66 7.95
C ARG A 59 4.01 3.60 8.21
N ALA A 60 4.26 4.87 8.50
CA ALA A 60 3.22 5.87 8.69
C ALA A 60 2.49 6.23 7.38
N HIS A 61 3.12 6.02 6.23
CA HIS A 61 2.50 6.25 4.91
C HIS A 61 1.72 5.03 4.42
N LEU A 62 1.90 3.88 5.06
CA LEU A 62 1.24 2.63 4.71
C LEU A 62 -0.20 2.67 5.20
N VAL A 63 -1.14 2.56 4.27
CA VAL A 63 -2.57 2.50 4.57
C VAL A 63 -2.97 1.04 4.78
N GLN A 64 -2.59 0.19 3.82
CA GLN A 64 -2.94 -1.23 3.78
C GLN A 64 -1.80 -2.03 3.17
N TRP A 65 -1.72 -3.29 3.56
CA TRP A 65 -0.87 -4.27 2.90
C TRP A 65 -1.47 -5.66 2.99
N LYS A 66 -1.08 -6.53 2.06
CA LYS A 66 -1.35 -7.96 2.15
C LYS A 66 -0.35 -8.78 1.33
N PRO A 67 -0.09 -10.03 1.68
CA PRO A 67 0.50 -10.97 0.74
C PRO A 67 -0.41 -11.09 -0.50
N VAL A 68 0.16 -11.15 -1.70
CA VAL A 68 -0.62 -11.34 -2.95
C VAL A 68 -1.37 -12.67 -2.94
N SER A 69 -0.81 -13.69 -2.26
CA SER A 69 -1.44 -14.99 -2.07
C SER A 69 -2.58 -14.99 -1.05
N ASP A 70 -2.79 -13.89 -0.34
CA ASP A 70 -3.82 -13.76 0.69
C ASP A 70 -5.01 -12.92 0.21
N THR A 71 -6.18 -13.23 0.74
CA THR A 71 -7.44 -12.57 0.44
C THR A 71 -7.74 -11.46 1.45
N ILE A 72 -7.19 -11.55 2.66
CA ILE A 72 -7.47 -10.61 3.76
C ILE A 72 -6.47 -9.44 3.71
N TYR A 73 -6.99 -8.22 3.71
CA TYR A 73 -6.17 -7.01 3.82
C TYR A 73 -5.79 -6.75 5.28
N GLN A 74 -4.51 -6.48 5.54
CA GLN A 74 -4.05 -5.97 6.82
C GLN A 74 -3.94 -4.44 6.76
N VAL A 75 -4.65 -3.77 7.65
CA VAL A 75 -4.64 -2.30 7.74
C VAL A 75 -3.50 -1.88 8.66
N SER A 76 -2.72 -0.90 8.20
CA SER A 76 -1.75 -0.21 9.04
C SER A 76 -2.37 1.14 9.37
N LEU A 77 -3.15 1.21 10.44
CA LEU A 77 -3.69 2.50 10.86
C LEU A 77 -2.52 3.34 11.40
N PRO A 78 -2.21 4.52 10.82
CA PRO A 78 -1.22 5.40 11.41
C PRO A 78 -1.70 5.78 12.81
N ARG A 79 -0.87 5.50 13.82
CA ARG A 79 -1.13 6.00 15.18
C ARG A 79 -1.02 7.53 15.12
N LYS A 80 -2.13 8.19 15.46
CA LYS A 80 -2.20 9.64 15.72
C LYS A 80 -1.14 10.08 16.73
#